data_AF-A0A662MQP3-F1
#
_entry.id   AF-A0A662MQP3-F1
#
_cell.length_a   1.000
_cell.length_b   1.000
_cell.length_c   1.000
_cell.angle_alpha   90.00
_cell.angle_beta   90.00
_cell.angle_gamma   90.00
#
_symmetry.space_group_name_H-M   'P 1'
#
loop_
_entity.id
_entity.type
_entity.pdbx_description
1 polymer ?
#
loop_
_entity_poly.entity_id
_entity_poly.type
_entity_poly.pdbx_seq_one_letter_code
_entity_poly.pdbx_strand_id
1 'polypeptide(L)'
;IDVSYKYVERLYSDEEVHLALMNLHRLILKKKGVKDPDCTGDGTGYSLTISKHYASVAQKLKDKSNKGSGKTSKKRKDKKMKFTFSFRLMDLKTRMYIGIDTSLNSEKESFIRAMSMAKDVGMDSIRLDRYYSVQKHVKFIEDEFGREVRIFIIPRKNATLRGSRKWKETLEDFTTDTVSYLSEYYKRNQSESAFSEDKRRYGWIIPQKRPERVETHNICTSLWHNMLWMGKE
;
A
#
# COMPACT_ATOMS: atom_id res chain seq x y z
N ILE A 1 -32.41 -13.05 -3.31
CA ILE A 1 -32.52 -11.58 -3.15
C ILE A 1 -32.58 -11.00 -4.56
N ASP A 2 -33.70 -10.42 -4.95
CA ASP A 2 -33.87 -9.84 -6.29
C ASP A 2 -33.46 -8.37 -6.27
N VAL A 3 -32.17 -8.13 -6.51
CA VAL A 3 -31.58 -6.78 -6.44
C VAL A 3 -30.97 -6.48 -7.79
N SER A 4 -31.39 -5.37 -8.41
CA SER A 4 -30.79 -4.97 -9.68
C SER A 4 -29.30 -4.70 -9.52
N TYR A 5 -28.49 -5.09 -10.52
CA TYR A 5 -27.05 -4.79 -10.56
C TYR A 5 -26.77 -3.29 -10.32
N LYS A 6 -27.60 -2.40 -10.89
CA LYS A 6 -27.46 -0.95 -10.72
C LYS A 6 -27.65 -0.50 -9.27
N TYR A 7 -28.46 -1.19 -8.49
CA TYR A 7 -28.62 -0.89 -7.06
C TYR A 7 -27.35 -1.26 -6.30
N VAL A 8 -26.83 -2.48 -6.52
CA VAL A 8 -25.57 -2.93 -5.92
C VAL A 8 -24.41 -1.99 -6.30
N GLU A 9 -24.36 -1.53 -7.55
CA GLU A 9 -23.30 -0.63 -8.00
C GLU A 9 -23.40 0.78 -7.38
N ARG A 10 -24.59 1.22 -6.95
CA ARG A 10 -24.76 2.49 -6.22
C ARG A 10 -24.24 2.40 -4.79
N LEU A 11 -24.32 1.24 -4.15
CA LEU A 11 -23.79 1.01 -2.80
C LEU A 11 -22.27 1.25 -2.72
N TYR A 12 -21.54 1.10 -3.81
CA TYR A 12 -20.10 1.39 -3.85
C TYR A 12 -19.78 2.88 -3.69
N SER A 13 -20.74 3.75 -3.97
CA SER A 13 -20.65 5.21 -3.79
C SER A 13 -21.32 5.68 -2.50
N ASP A 14 -21.85 4.76 -1.69
CA ASP A 14 -22.59 5.07 -0.48
C ASP A 14 -21.63 5.22 0.72
N GLU A 15 -21.73 6.35 1.41
CA GLU A 15 -20.87 6.69 2.53
C GLU A 15 -21.14 5.79 3.75
N GLU A 16 -22.39 5.39 4.00
CA GLU A 16 -22.73 4.48 5.10
C GLU A 16 -22.12 3.11 4.87
N VAL A 17 -22.12 2.63 3.63
CA VAL A 17 -21.45 1.39 3.24
C VAL A 17 -19.95 1.51 3.46
N HIS A 18 -19.32 2.61 3.05
CA HIS A 18 -17.90 2.83 3.28
C HIS A 18 -17.53 2.82 4.77
N LEU A 19 -18.31 3.53 5.59
CA LEU A 19 -18.12 3.54 7.05
C LEU A 19 -18.31 2.16 7.68
N ALA A 20 -19.32 1.41 7.23
CA ALA A 20 -19.54 0.04 7.69
C ALA A 20 -18.35 -0.87 7.36
N LEU A 21 -17.78 -0.75 6.16
CA LEU A 21 -16.60 -1.51 5.75
C LEU A 21 -15.35 -1.13 6.58
N MET A 22 -15.13 0.16 6.84
CA MET A 22 -14.04 0.62 7.71
C MET A 22 -14.18 0.13 9.15
N ASN A 23 -15.40 0.16 9.69
CA ASN A 23 -15.67 -0.36 11.03
C ASN A 23 -15.47 -1.87 11.09
N LEU A 24 -15.93 -2.62 10.08
CA LEU A 24 -15.70 -4.05 9.98
C LEU A 24 -14.21 -4.37 9.94
N HIS A 25 -13.40 -3.60 9.18
CA HIS A 25 -11.96 -3.76 9.15
C HIS A 25 -11.34 -3.65 10.54
N ARG A 26 -11.69 -2.59 11.27
CA ARG A 26 -11.21 -2.36 12.64
C ARG A 26 -11.64 -3.47 13.60
N LEU A 27 -12.89 -3.94 13.50
CA LEU A 27 -13.39 -5.03 14.34
C LEU A 27 -12.67 -6.35 14.07
N ILE A 28 -12.37 -6.65 12.81
CA ILE A 28 -11.59 -7.83 12.40
C ILE A 28 -10.20 -7.80 13.05
N LEU A 29 -9.48 -6.68 12.95
CA LEU A 29 -8.14 -6.53 13.54
C LEU A 29 -8.17 -6.65 15.07
N LYS A 30 -9.14 -6.00 15.72
CA LYS A 30 -9.34 -6.11 17.18
C LYS A 30 -9.63 -7.54 17.60
N LYS A 31 -10.49 -8.24 16.88
CA LYS A 31 -10.85 -9.63 17.18
C LYS A 31 -9.67 -10.60 16.98
N LYS A 32 -8.82 -10.34 15.99
CA LYS A 32 -7.58 -11.11 15.78
C LYS A 32 -6.48 -10.75 16.80
N GLY A 33 -6.63 -9.64 17.53
CA GLY A 33 -5.66 -9.17 18.51
C GLY A 33 -4.43 -8.50 17.87
N VAL A 34 -4.58 -7.88 16.70
CA VAL A 34 -3.49 -7.16 16.04
C VAL A 34 -3.25 -5.84 16.75
N LYS A 35 -2.06 -5.67 17.33
CA LYS A 35 -1.59 -4.45 17.99
C LYS A 35 -0.08 -4.35 17.81
N ASP A 36 0.40 -3.16 17.44
CA ASP A 36 1.83 -2.87 17.21
C ASP A 36 2.56 -3.93 16.34
N PRO A 37 2.02 -4.32 15.16
CA PRO A 37 2.55 -5.44 14.38
C PRO A 37 3.91 -5.14 13.71
N ASP A 38 4.59 -6.24 13.34
CA ASP A 38 5.72 -6.21 12.42
C ASP A 38 5.20 -6.18 10.98
N CYS A 39 5.37 -5.05 10.30
CA CYS A 39 4.74 -4.79 9.03
C CYS A 39 5.61 -5.01 7.80
N THR A 40 4.95 -5.30 6.69
CA THR A 40 5.46 -5.14 5.34
C THR A 40 4.44 -4.37 4.50
N GLY A 41 4.93 -3.44 3.68
CA GLY A 41 4.09 -2.69 2.75
C GLY A 41 4.61 -2.75 1.33
N ASP A 42 3.69 -2.80 0.38
CA ASP A 42 4.03 -2.72 -1.04
C ASP A 42 2.99 -1.92 -1.83
N GLY A 43 3.50 -1.22 -2.84
CA GLY A 43 2.73 -0.45 -3.80
C GLY A 43 2.43 -1.29 -5.03
N THR A 44 1.17 -1.35 -5.43
CA THR A 44 0.77 -2.04 -6.65
C THR A 44 -0.27 -1.24 -7.42
N GLY A 45 -0.46 -1.56 -8.70
CA GLY A 45 -1.54 -0.99 -9.49
C GLY A 45 -2.50 -2.04 -9.98
N TYR A 46 -3.78 -1.72 -9.92
CA TYR A 46 -4.84 -2.43 -10.62
C TYR A 46 -5.06 -1.79 -11.98
N SER A 47 -5.24 -2.62 -13.01
CA SER A 47 -5.56 -2.10 -14.34
C SER A 47 -7.06 -1.80 -14.44
N LEU A 48 -7.38 -0.62 -14.97
CA LEU A 48 -8.76 -0.26 -15.33
C LEU A 48 -9.11 -0.70 -16.77
N THR A 49 -8.16 -1.30 -17.51
CA THR A 49 -8.34 -1.79 -18.89
C THR A 49 -7.55 -3.08 -19.17
N ILE A 50 -8.09 -3.98 -20.02
CA ILE A 50 -7.56 -5.32 -20.29
C ILE A 50 -6.13 -5.31 -20.88
N SER A 51 -5.70 -4.25 -21.57
CA SER A 51 -4.54 -4.30 -22.47
C SER A 51 -3.18 -3.93 -21.88
N LYS A 52 -3.04 -3.60 -20.58
CA LYS A 52 -1.75 -3.10 -20.02
C LYS A 52 -1.44 -3.58 -18.61
N HIS A 53 -0.18 -3.99 -18.40
CA HIS A 53 0.35 -4.47 -17.11
C HIS A 53 0.99 -3.35 -16.29
N TYR A 54 0.77 -3.31 -14.96
CA TYR A 54 1.28 -2.27 -14.06
C TYR A 54 2.80 -2.05 -14.17
N ALA A 55 3.57 -3.14 -14.11
CA ALA A 55 5.04 -3.09 -14.19
C ALA A 55 5.55 -2.34 -15.45
N SER A 56 4.89 -2.54 -16.59
CA SER A 56 5.27 -1.88 -17.85
C SER A 56 5.01 -0.36 -17.84
N VAL A 57 4.07 0.09 -17.01
CA VAL A 57 3.68 1.50 -16.88
C VAL A 57 4.50 2.19 -15.80
N ALA A 58 4.74 1.53 -14.66
CA ALA A 58 5.66 1.98 -13.62
C ALA A 58 7.08 2.21 -14.19
N GLN A 59 7.57 1.27 -15.00
CA GLN A 59 8.86 1.41 -15.69
C GLN A 59 8.88 2.62 -16.63
N LYS A 60 7.82 2.82 -17.44
CA LYS A 60 7.71 3.99 -18.34
C LYS A 60 7.61 5.33 -17.60
N LEU A 61 7.05 5.35 -16.39
CA LEU A 61 7.03 6.54 -15.53
C LEU A 61 8.43 6.82 -14.97
N LYS A 62 9.14 5.79 -14.52
CA LYS A 62 10.52 5.86 -14.03
C LYS A 62 11.49 6.35 -15.11
N ASP A 63 11.35 5.85 -16.33
CA ASP A 63 12.18 6.26 -17.47
C ASP A 63 11.93 7.73 -17.88
N LYS A 64 10.70 8.22 -17.68
CA LYS A 64 10.35 9.62 -17.94
C LYS A 64 10.78 10.58 -16.84
N SER A 65 10.80 10.14 -15.58
CA SER A 65 11.34 10.97 -14.49
C SER A 65 12.85 11.15 -14.61
N ASN A 66 13.55 10.23 -15.27
CA ASN A 66 15.00 10.32 -15.50
C ASN A 66 15.38 11.20 -16.71
N LYS A 67 14.44 11.51 -17.60
CA LYS A 67 14.67 12.44 -18.73
C LYS A 67 14.13 13.81 -18.32
N GLY A 68 15.05 14.75 -18.07
CA GLY A 68 14.78 16.12 -17.65
C GLY A 68 13.58 16.75 -18.39
N SER A 69 12.75 17.42 -17.60
CA SER A 69 11.48 18.01 -17.99
C SER A 69 11.57 18.90 -19.22
N GLY A 70 10.97 18.47 -20.33
CA GLY A 70 10.68 19.29 -21.50
C GLY A 70 9.27 19.05 -22.00
N LYS A 71 8.44 20.11 -21.94
CA LYS A 71 7.11 20.27 -22.56
C LYS A 71 5.92 19.56 -21.88
N THR A 72 5.24 20.38 -21.07
CA THR A 72 3.85 20.25 -20.62
C THR A 72 2.91 20.16 -21.82
N SER A 73 2.66 18.95 -22.34
CA SER A 73 1.62 18.74 -23.34
C SER A 73 0.31 18.33 -22.68
N LYS A 74 -0.80 18.95 -23.11
CA LYS A 74 -2.21 18.72 -22.74
C LYS A 74 -2.69 17.24 -22.81
N LYS A 75 -1.83 16.29 -23.21
CA LYS A 75 -2.01 14.83 -23.23
C LYS A 75 -1.86 14.14 -21.85
N ARG A 76 -1.84 14.90 -20.75
CA ARG A 76 -1.72 14.38 -19.37
C ARG A 76 -3.05 13.88 -18.78
N LYS A 77 -4.20 14.42 -19.19
CA LYS A 77 -5.52 14.06 -18.62
C LYS A 77 -5.99 12.65 -19.03
N ASP A 78 -5.93 12.30 -20.31
CA ASP A 78 -6.41 10.98 -20.80
C ASP A 78 -5.54 9.78 -20.42
N LYS A 79 -4.31 10.02 -19.93
CA LYS A 79 -3.39 8.96 -19.49
C LYS A 79 -3.54 8.58 -18.02
N LYS A 80 -4.20 9.41 -17.20
CA LYS A 80 -4.38 9.19 -15.75
C LYS A 80 -5.38 8.06 -15.43
N MET A 81 -6.37 7.81 -16.29
CA MET A 81 -7.45 6.84 -16.03
C MET A 81 -7.14 5.37 -16.41
N LYS A 82 -5.87 4.95 -16.47
CA LYS A 82 -5.55 3.56 -16.90
C LYS A 82 -5.25 2.61 -15.76
N PHE A 83 -4.82 3.13 -14.62
CA PHE A 83 -4.46 2.35 -13.45
C PHE A 83 -4.86 3.09 -12.19
N THR A 84 -5.32 2.34 -11.20
CA THR A 84 -5.48 2.81 -9.83
C THR A 84 -4.25 2.38 -9.05
N PHE A 85 -3.55 3.35 -8.46
CA PHE A 85 -2.48 3.07 -7.52
C PHE A 85 -3.11 2.56 -6.24
N SER A 86 -2.53 1.53 -5.66
CA SER A 86 -2.98 0.92 -4.43
C SER A 86 -1.77 0.66 -3.55
N PHE A 87 -1.92 0.88 -2.26
CA PHE A 87 -0.94 0.49 -1.28
C PHE A 87 -1.63 -0.35 -0.22
N ARG A 88 -0.96 -1.39 0.25
CA ARG A 88 -1.41 -2.14 1.43
C ARG A 88 -0.25 -2.39 2.36
N LEU A 89 -0.55 -2.23 3.63
CA LEU A 89 0.30 -2.52 4.76
C LEU A 89 -0.25 -3.77 5.44
N MET A 90 0.61 -4.76 5.64
CA MET A 90 0.28 -6.08 6.16
C MET A 90 1.11 -6.40 7.40
N ASP A 91 0.48 -6.99 8.40
CA ASP A 91 1.16 -7.65 9.53
C ASP A 91 1.77 -8.98 9.08
N LEU A 92 3.06 -9.19 9.34
CA LEU A 92 3.78 -10.41 9.00
C LEU A 92 3.27 -11.64 9.75
N LYS A 93 2.82 -11.48 11.00
CA LYS A 93 2.42 -12.61 11.84
C LYS A 93 1.04 -13.14 11.44
N THR A 94 0.04 -12.25 11.40
CA THR A 94 -1.35 -12.65 11.12
C THR A 94 -1.70 -12.62 9.64
N ARG A 95 -0.82 -12.05 8.79
CA ARG A 95 -1.08 -11.72 7.39
C ARG A 95 -2.26 -10.78 7.15
N MET A 96 -2.77 -10.13 8.21
CA MET A 96 -3.85 -9.17 8.08
C MET A 96 -3.35 -7.88 7.44
N TYR A 97 -4.12 -7.33 6.51
CA TYR A 97 -3.94 -5.93 6.12
C TYR A 97 -4.37 -5.02 7.24
N ILE A 98 -3.53 -4.06 7.61
CA ILE A 98 -3.79 -3.07 8.66
C ILE A 98 -4.01 -1.66 8.10
N GLY A 99 -3.59 -1.43 6.87
CA GLY A 99 -3.75 -0.15 6.17
C GLY A 99 -3.90 -0.41 4.68
N ILE A 100 -4.96 0.11 4.08
CA ILE A 100 -5.31 -0.10 2.66
C ILE A 100 -5.76 1.23 2.11
N ASP A 101 -5.24 1.62 0.95
CA ASP A 101 -5.77 2.78 0.24
C ASP A 101 -5.50 2.69 -1.25
N THR A 102 -6.31 3.40 -2.04
CA THR A 102 -6.07 3.60 -3.46
C THR A 102 -6.19 5.04 -3.91
N SER A 103 -5.35 5.44 -4.86
CA SER A 103 -5.38 6.77 -5.48
C SER A 103 -5.30 6.67 -7.00
N LEU A 104 -5.97 7.61 -7.68
CA LEU A 104 -5.83 7.83 -9.12
C LEU A 104 -4.67 8.77 -9.47
N ASN A 105 -4.11 9.47 -8.48
CA ASN A 105 -3.09 10.48 -8.70
C ASN A 105 -1.68 9.92 -8.56
N SER A 106 -1.40 9.20 -7.46
CA SER A 106 -0.07 8.68 -7.19
C SER A 106 -0.06 7.60 -6.11
N GLU A 107 0.91 6.69 -6.22
CA GLU A 107 1.22 5.68 -5.20
C GLU A 107 1.65 6.30 -3.86
N LYS A 108 2.25 7.50 -3.89
CA LYS A 108 2.59 8.25 -2.68
C LYS A 108 1.34 8.63 -1.88
N GLU A 109 0.26 9.01 -2.55
CA GLU A 109 -0.98 9.41 -1.88
C GLU A 109 -1.63 8.20 -1.22
N SER A 110 -1.70 7.06 -1.92
CA SER A 110 -2.21 5.81 -1.32
C SER A 110 -1.35 5.34 -0.16
N PHE A 111 -0.03 5.49 -0.25
CA PHE A 111 0.87 5.20 0.87
C PHE A 111 0.51 6.03 2.11
N ILE A 112 0.44 7.36 1.99
CA ILE A 112 0.17 8.24 3.14
C ILE A 112 -1.19 7.91 3.79
N ARG A 113 -2.23 7.71 2.99
CA ARG A 113 -3.58 7.42 3.50
C ARG A 113 -3.65 6.05 4.17
N ALA A 114 -3.03 5.02 3.58
CA ALA A 114 -2.96 3.70 4.19
C ALA A 114 -2.18 3.69 5.50
N MET A 115 -1.10 4.48 5.61
CA MET A 115 -0.37 4.65 6.86
C MET A 115 -1.24 5.37 7.90
N SER A 116 -2.00 6.41 7.50
CA SER A 116 -2.94 7.08 8.41
C SER A 116 -4.02 6.13 8.92
N MET A 117 -4.48 5.19 8.10
CA MET A 117 -5.44 4.16 8.49
C MET A 117 -4.86 3.20 9.55
N ALA A 118 -3.57 2.88 9.44
CA ALA A 118 -2.88 1.98 10.37
C ALA A 118 -2.52 2.64 11.72
N LYS A 119 -2.68 3.96 11.86
CA LYS A 119 -2.29 4.71 13.07
C LYS A 119 -2.96 4.19 14.35
N ASP A 120 -4.23 3.82 14.26
CA ASP A 120 -5.00 3.30 15.41
C ASP A 120 -4.50 1.92 15.91
N VAL A 121 -3.82 1.18 15.04
CA VAL A 121 -3.29 -0.17 15.32
C VAL A 121 -1.87 -0.10 15.89
N GLY A 122 -1.12 0.95 15.53
CA GLY A 122 0.30 1.08 15.83
C GLY A 122 1.18 0.21 14.93
N MET A 123 2.48 0.17 15.22
CA MET A 123 3.47 -0.58 14.42
C MET A 123 4.82 -0.68 15.14
N ASP A 124 5.36 -1.88 15.27
CA ASP A 124 6.71 -2.10 15.84
C ASP A 124 7.81 -1.96 14.78
N SER A 125 7.52 -2.41 13.55
CA SER A 125 8.49 -2.32 12.47
C SER A 125 7.86 -2.34 11.10
N ILE A 126 8.58 -1.88 10.06
CA ILE A 126 8.07 -1.83 8.69
C ILE A 126 9.15 -2.14 7.65
N ARG A 127 8.79 -2.95 6.64
CA ARG A 127 9.64 -3.27 5.48
C ARG A 127 9.01 -2.74 4.21
N LEU A 128 9.73 -1.88 3.49
CA LEU A 128 9.22 -1.19 2.30
C LEU A 128 10.17 -1.29 1.11
N ASP A 129 9.62 -1.30 -0.10
CA ASP A 129 10.43 -1.31 -1.33
C ASP A 129 11.25 0.00 -1.51
N ARG A 130 12.22 -0.07 -2.43
CA ARG A 130 13.07 1.02 -2.88
C ARG A 130 12.30 2.29 -3.26
N TYR A 131 11.06 2.17 -3.76
CA TYR A 131 10.23 3.34 -4.04
C TYR A 131 10.01 4.19 -2.78
N TYR A 132 9.82 3.57 -1.62
CA TYR A 132 9.59 4.29 -0.36
C TYR A 132 10.88 4.64 0.38
N SER A 133 12.03 4.17 -0.09
CA SER A 133 13.35 4.34 0.54
C SER A 133 13.92 5.76 0.34
N VAL A 134 13.23 6.77 0.86
CA VAL A 134 13.64 8.17 0.86
C VAL A 134 13.50 8.79 2.24
N GLN A 135 14.38 9.73 2.57
CA GLN A 135 14.41 10.45 3.86
C GLN A 135 13.05 11.01 4.28
N LYS A 136 12.26 11.52 3.33
CA LYS A 136 10.93 12.09 3.62
C LYS A 136 9.93 11.05 4.12
N HIS A 137 10.00 9.81 3.64
CA HIS A 137 9.11 8.74 4.08
C HIS A 137 9.55 8.18 5.44
N VAL A 138 10.85 8.06 5.67
CA VAL A 138 11.37 7.69 6.99
C VAL A 138 10.98 8.71 8.05
N LYS A 139 11.14 10.00 7.76
CA LYS A 139 10.68 11.06 8.65
C LYS A 139 9.17 11.01 8.87
N PHE A 140 8.38 10.81 7.83
CA PHE A 140 6.93 10.68 7.97
C PHE A 140 6.52 9.51 8.88
N ILE A 141 7.19 8.36 8.78
CA ILE A 141 6.94 7.21 9.67
C ILE A 141 7.34 7.55 11.10
N GLU A 142 8.49 8.20 11.30
CA GLU A 142 8.94 8.70 12.62
C GLU A 142 7.93 9.67 13.24
N ASP A 143 7.37 10.59 12.44
CA ASP A 143 6.40 11.60 12.89
C ASP A 143 5.03 10.96 13.24
N GLU A 144 4.58 9.94 12.49
CA GLU A 144 3.25 9.33 12.68
C GLU A 144 3.21 8.21 13.74
N PHE A 145 4.26 7.40 13.81
CA PHE A 145 4.31 6.20 14.66
C PHE A 145 5.37 6.28 15.76
N GLY A 146 6.19 7.32 15.77
CA GLY A 146 7.24 7.52 16.74
C GLY A 146 8.59 6.91 16.34
N ARG A 147 9.58 7.19 17.18
CA ARG A 147 10.99 6.87 16.92
C ARG A 147 11.32 5.39 17.11
N GLU A 148 10.57 4.70 17.96
CA GLU A 148 10.79 3.29 18.34
C GLU A 148 10.62 2.35 17.14
N VAL A 149 9.77 2.73 16.17
CA VAL A 149 9.46 1.91 15.00
C VAL A 149 10.70 1.57 14.19
N ARG A 150 11.00 0.29 14.00
CA ARG A 150 12.15 -0.15 13.19
C ARG A 150 11.81 -0.11 11.70
N ILE A 151 12.67 0.51 10.89
CA ILE A 151 12.41 0.70 9.46
C ILE A 151 13.46 -0.06 8.66
N PHE A 152 13.01 -1.00 7.84
CA PHE A 152 13.84 -1.82 6.97
C PHE A 152 13.66 -1.40 5.52
N ILE A 153 14.68 -0.76 4.96
CA ILE A 153 14.69 -0.23 3.59
C ILE A 153 16.08 -0.38 2.97
N ILE A 154 16.14 -0.50 1.64
CA ILE A 154 17.41 -0.44 0.91
C ILE A 154 17.59 0.98 0.38
N PRO A 155 18.61 1.73 0.83
CA PRO A 155 18.86 3.09 0.38
C PRO A 155 19.03 3.17 -1.14
N ARG A 156 18.52 4.26 -1.73
CA ARG A 156 18.71 4.51 -3.17
C ARG A 156 20.18 4.81 -3.46
N LYS A 157 20.61 4.58 -4.71
CA LYS A 157 22.01 4.81 -5.15
C LYS A 157 22.52 6.24 -4.86
N ASN A 158 21.62 7.22 -4.83
CA ASN A 158 21.90 8.63 -4.56
C ASN A 158 21.45 9.08 -3.15
N ALA A 159 21.31 8.14 -2.22
CA ALA A 159 21.02 8.44 -0.82
C ALA A 159 22.14 9.29 -0.21
N THR A 160 21.76 10.27 0.61
CA THR A 160 22.70 11.10 1.37
C THR A 160 22.52 10.84 2.86
N LEU A 161 23.57 11.10 3.66
CA LEU A 161 23.53 11.01 5.12
C LEU A 161 22.79 12.19 5.79
N ARG A 162 22.38 13.19 5.00
CA ARG A 162 21.50 14.27 5.47
C ARG A 162 20.11 13.69 5.75
N GLY A 163 19.40 14.20 6.75
CA GLY A 163 18.06 13.70 7.07
C GLY A 163 17.74 13.71 8.56
N SER A 164 16.60 13.11 8.92
CA SER A 164 16.22 12.94 10.33
C SER A 164 17.20 12.00 11.04
N ARG A 165 17.20 12.03 12.38
CA ARG A 165 18.05 11.14 13.15
C ARG A 165 17.67 9.67 12.92
N LYS A 166 16.37 9.38 12.75
CA LYS A 166 15.91 8.04 12.36
C LYS A 166 16.47 7.56 11.02
N TRP A 167 16.55 8.44 10.03
CA TRP A 167 17.19 8.10 8.74
C TRP A 167 18.64 7.67 8.92
N LYS A 168 19.40 8.37 9.76
CA LYS A 168 20.81 8.04 10.01
C LYS A 168 20.94 6.69 10.73
N GLU A 169 20.13 6.45 11.75
CA GLU A 169 20.09 5.18 12.49
C GLU A 169 19.73 4.02 11.53
N THR A 170 18.73 4.19 10.67
CA THR A 170 18.37 3.18 9.66
C THR A 170 19.52 2.87 8.69
N LEU A 171 20.32 3.87 8.31
CA LEU A 171 21.50 3.67 7.47
C LEU A 171 22.64 2.97 8.22
N GLU A 172 22.84 3.33 9.48
CA GLU A 172 23.83 2.72 10.36
C GLU A 172 23.53 1.24 10.59
N ASP A 173 22.27 0.90 10.93
CA ASP A 173 21.80 -0.48 11.08
C ASP A 173 22.06 -1.31 9.82
N PHE A 174 21.79 -0.73 8.65
CA PHE A 174 22.02 -1.38 7.36
C PHE A 174 23.52 -1.65 7.09
N THR A 175 24.42 -0.78 7.58
CA THR A 175 25.87 -0.93 7.35
C THR A 175 26.57 -1.79 8.40
N THR A 176 26.09 -1.77 9.64
CA THR A 176 26.74 -2.43 10.77
C THR A 176 26.38 -3.91 10.85
N ASP A 177 25.12 -4.26 10.59
CA ASP A 177 24.65 -5.65 10.56
C ASP A 177 23.88 -5.95 9.27
N THR A 178 24.59 -5.85 8.14
CA THR A 178 24.01 -5.99 6.80
C THR A 178 23.26 -7.31 6.62
N VAL A 179 23.78 -8.43 7.14
CA VAL A 179 23.19 -9.76 6.90
C VAL A 179 21.86 -9.91 7.63
N SER A 180 21.81 -9.56 8.93
CA SER A 180 20.55 -9.61 9.68
C SER A 180 19.55 -8.59 9.16
N TYR A 181 20.00 -7.39 8.79
CA TYR A 181 19.15 -6.36 8.22
C TYR A 181 18.51 -6.82 6.90
N LEU A 182 19.30 -7.44 6.01
CA LEU A 182 18.78 -7.98 4.75
C LEU A 182 17.83 -9.16 4.98
N SER A 183 18.07 -10.00 6.00
CA SER A 183 17.15 -11.05 6.40
C SER A 183 15.78 -10.49 6.82
N GLU A 184 15.77 -9.45 7.65
CA GLU A 184 14.54 -8.74 8.02
C GLU A 184 13.87 -8.05 6.83
N TYR A 185 14.65 -7.39 5.98
CA TYR A 185 14.15 -6.77 4.76
C TYR A 185 13.50 -7.79 3.81
N TYR A 186 14.06 -8.99 3.70
CA TYR A 186 13.56 -10.03 2.78
C TYR A 186 12.14 -10.51 3.14
N LYS A 187 11.74 -10.41 4.42
CA LYS A 187 10.34 -10.69 4.84
C LYS A 187 9.32 -9.82 4.11
N ARG A 188 9.74 -8.71 3.47
CA ARG A 188 8.90 -7.91 2.58
C ARG A 188 8.21 -8.72 1.48
N ASN A 189 8.83 -9.80 1.01
CA ASN A 189 8.25 -10.69 -0.01
C ASN A 189 6.86 -11.25 0.38
N GLN A 190 6.53 -11.28 1.68
CA GLN A 190 5.20 -11.68 2.15
C GLN A 190 4.09 -10.77 1.64
N SER A 191 4.30 -9.45 1.56
CA SER A 191 3.30 -8.53 1.01
C SER A 191 3.10 -8.80 -0.48
N GLU A 192 4.18 -8.88 -1.27
CA GLU A 192 4.13 -9.18 -2.71
C GLU A 192 3.38 -10.50 -3.00
N SER A 193 3.64 -11.53 -2.19
CA SER A 193 2.98 -12.82 -2.27
C SER A 193 1.47 -12.71 -1.98
N ALA A 194 1.09 -12.01 -0.91
CA ALA A 194 -0.31 -11.78 -0.57
C ALA A 194 -1.06 -10.99 -1.65
N PHE A 195 -0.43 -9.97 -2.23
CA PHE A 195 -0.99 -9.24 -3.38
C PHE A 195 -1.19 -10.15 -4.59
N SER A 196 -0.25 -11.05 -4.87
CA SER A 196 -0.39 -12.02 -5.95
C SER A 196 -1.54 -12.99 -5.69
N GLU A 197 -1.71 -13.45 -4.44
CA GLU A 197 -2.81 -14.32 -4.02
C GLU A 197 -4.17 -13.62 -4.26
N ASP A 198 -4.31 -12.38 -3.81
CA ASP A 198 -5.54 -11.62 -3.97
C ASP A 198 -5.90 -11.37 -5.43
N LYS A 199 -4.92 -11.05 -6.28
CA LYS A 199 -5.16 -10.86 -7.71
C LYS A 199 -5.56 -12.16 -8.42
N ARG A 200 -5.03 -13.31 -7.98
CA ARG A 200 -5.48 -14.62 -8.49
C ARG A 200 -6.89 -14.96 -8.02
N ARG A 201 -7.24 -14.57 -6.79
CA ARG A 201 -8.53 -14.90 -6.16
C ARG A 201 -9.67 -14.01 -6.65
N TYR A 202 -9.46 -12.70 -6.69
CA TYR A 202 -10.50 -11.69 -7.00
C TYR A 202 -10.39 -11.11 -8.41
N GLY A 203 -9.33 -11.47 -9.13
CA GLY A 203 -9.06 -10.99 -10.48
C GLY A 203 -8.14 -9.77 -10.53
N TRP A 204 -7.62 -9.52 -11.72
CA TRP A 204 -6.65 -8.45 -12.00
C TRP A 204 -7.31 -7.12 -12.40
N ILE A 205 -8.63 -7.12 -12.54
CA ILE A 205 -9.40 -6.02 -13.13
C ILE A 205 -10.40 -5.53 -12.10
N ILE A 206 -10.39 -4.21 -11.87
CA ILE A 206 -11.45 -3.55 -11.13
C ILE A 206 -12.51 -3.10 -12.14
N PRO A 207 -13.74 -3.64 -12.09
CA PRO A 207 -14.78 -3.29 -13.07
C PRO A 207 -15.29 -1.85 -12.87
N GLN A 208 -15.12 -1.30 -11.68
CA GLN A 208 -15.56 0.03 -11.31
C GLN A 208 -14.72 1.11 -12.02
N LYS A 209 -15.39 2.16 -12.52
CA LYS A 209 -14.75 3.27 -13.25
C LYS A 209 -14.65 4.56 -12.46
N ARG A 210 -15.58 4.76 -11.51
CA ARG A 210 -15.60 5.97 -10.69
C ARG A 210 -14.62 5.85 -9.52
N PRO A 211 -13.87 6.91 -9.17
CA PRO A 211 -12.83 6.87 -8.15
C PRO A 211 -13.31 6.24 -6.83
N GLU A 212 -14.42 6.74 -6.30
CA GLU A 212 -15.01 6.31 -5.03
C GLU A 212 -15.42 4.82 -5.06
N ARG A 213 -15.91 4.35 -6.21
CA ARG A 213 -16.29 2.95 -6.36
C ARG A 213 -15.09 2.02 -6.49
N VAL A 214 -13.99 2.49 -7.08
CA VAL A 214 -12.75 1.72 -7.12
C VAL A 214 -12.17 1.60 -5.72
N GLU A 215 -12.20 2.67 -4.94
CA GLU A 215 -11.76 2.65 -3.55
C GLU A 215 -12.56 1.64 -2.72
N THR A 216 -13.90 1.73 -2.74
CA THR A 216 -14.78 0.78 -2.05
C THR A 216 -14.55 -0.66 -2.52
N HIS A 217 -14.32 -0.88 -3.83
CA HIS A 217 -13.98 -2.20 -4.34
C HIS A 217 -12.69 -2.75 -3.74
N ASN A 218 -11.64 -1.93 -3.65
CA ASN A 218 -10.38 -2.36 -3.05
C ASN A 218 -10.54 -2.70 -1.58
N ILE A 219 -11.26 -1.87 -0.83
CA ILE A 219 -11.60 -2.12 0.57
C ILE A 219 -12.32 -3.47 0.70
N CYS A 220 -13.32 -3.76 -0.13
CA CYS A 220 -14.00 -5.05 -0.14
C CYS A 220 -13.03 -6.21 -0.37
N THR A 221 -12.14 -6.12 -1.37
CA THR A 221 -11.17 -7.20 -1.63
C THR A 221 -10.22 -7.44 -0.45
N SER A 222 -9.76 -6.37 0.20
CA SER A 222 -8.88 -6.46 1.35
C SER A 222 -9.60 -6.95 2.62
N LEU A 223 -10.89 -6.60 2.78
CA LEU A 223 -11.72 -7.16 3.84
C LEU A 223 -11.95 -8.65 3.64
N TRP A 224 -12.21 -9.09 2.42
CA TRP A 224 -12.30 -10.51 2.09
C TRP A 224 -11.01 -11.24 2.41
N HIS A 225 -9.85 -10.65 2.05
CA HIS A 225 -8.55 -11.18 2.47
C HIS A 225 -8.48 -11.37 3.99
N ASN A 226 -8.73 -10.31 4.76
CA ASN A 226 -8.65 -10.38 6.22
C ASN A 226 -9.64 -11.38 6.82
N MET A 227 -10.89 -11.43 6.33
CA MET A 227 -11.88 -12.40 6.80
C MET A 227 -11.43 -13.85 6.56
N LEU A 228 -10.74 -14.14 5.46
CA LEU A 228 -10.21 -15.48 5.19
C LEU A 228 -9.03 -15.85 6.11
N TRP A 229 -8.26 -14.87 6.56
CA TRP A 229 -7.17 -15.06 7.52
C TRP A 229 -7.64 -15.03 8.98
N MET A 230 -8.90 -14.71 9.24
CA MET A 230 -9.46 -14.75 10.60
C MET A 230 -9.41 -16.15 11.21
N GLY A 231 -9.80 -17.17 10.43
CA GLY A 231 -9.89 -18.56 10.88
C GLY A 231 -8.61 -19.38 10.78
N LYS A 232 -7.51 -18.80 10.28
CA LYS A 232 -6.20 -19.47 10.23
C LYS A 232 -5.39 -19.07 11.45
N GLU A 233 -5.08 -20.06 12.29
CA GLU A 233 -4.19 -19.90 13.45
C GLU A 233 -2.73 -19.72 13.03
#